data_AF-F9CV44-F1
#
_entry.id   AF-F9CV44-F1
#
_cell.length_a   1.000
_cell.length_b   1.000
_cell.length_c   1.000
_cell.angle_alpha   90.00
_cell.angle_beta   90.00
_cell.angle_gamma   90.00
#
_symmetry.space_group_name_H-M   'P 1'
#
loop_
_entity.id
_entity.type
_entity.pdbx_description
1 polymer ?
#
loop_
_entity_poly.entity_id
_entity_poly.type
_entity_poly.pdbx_seq_one_letter_code
_entity_poly.pdbx_strand_id
1 'polypeptide(L)'
;MFVLDSGDSDATRTILSSDLTSEDESVKATSDKIPIVQLAAGQRIKVECYARLGRGTEHAKWNSANISVLTETDKENERILTVESTGALKPEQIILAGVDELSNRLSEFKEMINEIKE
;
A
#
# COMPACT_ATOMS: atom_id res chain seq x y z
N MET A 1 -6.06 14.97 0.38
CA MET A 1 -5.72 14.93 1.83
C MET A 1 -6.71 14.03 2.55
N PHE A 2 -6.37 13.56 3.74
CA PHE A 2 -7.30 12.87 4.63
C PHE A 2 -7.57 13.67 5.89
N VAL A 3 -8.82 13.69 6.35
CA VAL A 3 -9.23 14.36 7.57
C VAL A 3 -10.04 13.39 8.42
N LEU A 4 -9.69 13.29 9.70
CA LEU A 4 -10.48 12.57 10.69
C LEU A 4 -10.79 13.55 11.82
N ASP A 5 -12.07 13.84 12.03
CA ASP A 5 -12.56 14.60 13.18
C ASP A 5 -13.65 13.74 13.84
N SER A 6 -13.37 13.23 15.03
CA SER A 6 -14.34 12.38 15.71
C SER A 6 -15.58 13.20 16.12
N GLY A 7 -15.43 14.50 16.39
CA GLY A 7 -16.43 15.26 17.15
C GLY A 7 -16.54 14.79 18.60
N ASP A 8 -17.56 15.28 19.30
CA ASP A 8 -17.79 15.02 20.72
C ASP A 8 -18.74 13.82 20.93
N SER A 9 -18.58 13.10 22.04
CA SER A 9 -19.46 11.98 22.41
C SER A 9 -19.49 11.76 23.93
N ASP A 10 -20.69 11.55 24.47
CA ASP A 10 -20.93 11.26 25.89
C ASP A 10 -20.87 9.76 26.22
N ALA A 11 -20.58 8.91 25.22
CA ALA A 11 -20.45 7.46 25.38
C ALA A 11 -19.14 6.97 24.75
N THR A 12 -18.66 5.82 25.23
CA THR A 12 -17.51 5.16 24.61
C THR A 12 -17.87 4.69 23.20
N ARG A 13 -17.05 5.03 22.21
CA ARG A 13 -17.21 4.59 20.82
C ARG A 13 -15.87 4.23 20.17
N THR A 14 -15.93 3.40 19.15
CA THR A 14 -14.77 3.06 18.32
C THR A 14 -14.80 3.90 17.05
N ILE A 15 -13.70 4.60 16.78
CA ILE A 15 -13.46 5.30 15.53
C ILE A 15 -12.95 4.28 14.51
N LEU A 16 -13.59 4.24 13.36
CA LEU A 16 -13.30 3.30 12.28
C LEU A 16 -12.67 4.04 11.09
N SER A 17 -12.16 3.28 10.13
CA SER A 17 -11.68 3.80 8.85
C SER A 17 -12.75 4.53 8.03
N SER A 18 -14.04 4.25 8.26
CA SER A 18 -15.15 5.03 7.69
C SER A 18 -15.17 6.49 8.14
N ASP A 19 -14.59 6.81 9.29
CA ASP A 19 -14.55 8.17 9.83
C ASP A 19 -13.41 9.00 9.22
N LEU A 20 -12.54 8.38 8.41
CA LEU A 20 -11.46 9.03 7.68
C LEU A 20 -11.99 9.54 6.33
N THR A 21 -12.19 10.85 6.21
CA THR A 21 -12.65 11.48 4.97
C THR A 21 -11.47 11.74 4.05
N SER A 22 -11.60 11.39 2.76
CA SER A 22 -10.62 11.73 1.73
C SER A 22 -11.15 12.83 0.82
N GLU A 23 -10.28 13.73 0.41
CA GLU A 23 -10.57 14.70 -0.66
C GLU A 23 -10.54 14.09 -2.07
N ASP A 24 -9.90 12.92 -2.22
CA ASP A 24 -9.79 12.20 -3.49
C ASP A 24 -10.57 10.88 -3.39
N GLU A 25 -11.65 10.75 -4.16
CA GLU A 25 -12.54 9.58 -4.13
C GLU A 25 -11.82 8.28 -4.55
N SER A 26 -10.73 8.39 -5.32
CA SER A 26 -9.94 7.24 -5.76
C SER A 26 -8.96 6.75 -4.68
N VAL A 27 -8.64 7.58 -3.69
CA VAL A 27 -7.68 7.29 -2.62
C VAL A 27 -8.41 7.27 -1.28
N LYS A 28 -8.85 6.10 -0.86
CA LYS A 28 -9.57 5.87 0.40
C LYS A 28 -9.15 4.58 1.07
N ALA A 29 -9.60 4.37 2.31
CA ALA A 29 -9.41 3.09 2.98
C ALA A 29 -10.04 1.95 2.17
N THR A 30 -9.39 0.79 2.15
CA THR A 30 -9.87 -0.39 1.40
C THR A 30 -11.12 -1.02 2.03
N SER A 31 -11.37 -0.72 3.30
CA SER A 31 -12.53 -1.16 4.06
C SER A 31 -12.93 -0.07 5.03
N ASP A 32 -14.23 0.07 5.26
CA ASP A 32 -14.84 1.04 6.17
C ASP A 32 -14.92 0.54 7.62
N LYS A 33 -14.45 -0.68 7.88
CA LYS A 33 -14.66 -1.39 9.16
C LYS A 33 -13.39 -1.56 9.98
N ILE A 34 -12.28 -0.94 9.58
CA ILE A 34 -10.99 -1.10 10.27
C ILE A 34 -11.00 -0.21 11.51
N PRO A 35 -10.91 -0.76 12.74
CA PRO A 35 -10.86 0.06 13.95
C PRO A 35 -9.52 0.80 14.06
N ILE A 36 -9.59 2.10 14.34
CA ILE A 36 -8.43 2.98 14.51
C ILE A 36 -8.14 3.18 16.00
N VAL A 37 -9.14 3.65 16.75
CA VAL A 37 -8.99 3.96 18.19
C VAL A 37 -10.34 3.91 18.89
N GLN A 38 -10.36 3.48 20.16
CA GLN A 38 -11.53 3.59 21.02
C GLN A 38 -11.42 4.85 21.87
N LEU A 39 -12.47 5.67 21.88
CA LEU A 39 -12.57 6.89 22.65
C LEU A 39 -13.60 6.72 23.75
N ALA A 40 -13.22 6.99 25.00
CA ALA A 40 -14.15 7.09 26.12
C ALA A 40 -14.98 8.38 26.04
N ALA A 41 -16.04 8.47 26.84
CA ALA A 41 -16.86 9.69 26.95
C ALA A 41 -15.99 10.93 27.22
N GLY A 42 -16.18 11.98 26.43
CA GLY A 42 -15.43 13.22 26.49
C GLY A 42 -14.05 13.22 25.79
N GLN A 43 -13.58 12.08 25.26
CA GLN A 43 -12.35 12.03 24.46
C GLN A 43 -12.62 12.40 22.99
N ARG A 44 -11.67 13.13 22.40
CA ARG A 44 -11.74 13.58 21.00
C ARG A 44 -10.41 13.42 20.29
N ILE A 45 -10.47 13.12 19.00
CA ILE A 45 -9.34 13.17 18.09
C ILE A 45 -9.70 14.00 16.85
N LYS A 46 -8.76 14.85 16.43
CA LYS A 46 -8.82 15.58 15.17
C LYS A 46 -7.44 15.58 14.53
N VAL A 47 -7.32 15.00 13.33
CA VAL A 47 -6.05 14.88 12.61
C VAL A 47 -6.23 15.13 11.12
N GLU A 48 -5.19 15.70 10.52
CA GLU A 48 -5.02 15.84 9.08
C GLU A 48 -3.84 14.98 8.63
N CYS A 49 -4.04 14.18 7.59
CA CYS A 49 -3.09 13.18 7.12
C CYS A 49 -2.85 13.35 5.62
N TYR A 50 -1.58 13.23 5.20
CA TYR A 50 -1.17 13.33 3.80
C TYR A 50 -0.66 12.00 3.30
N ALA A 51 -1.39 11.39 2.36
CA ALA A 51 -0.93 10.21 1.65
C ALA A 51 -0.04 10.60 0.47
N ARG A 52 1.01 9.81 0.25
CA ARG A 52 1.91 9.92 -0.90
C ARG A 52 2.24 8.53 -1.42
N LEU A 53 2.51 8.45 -2.72
CA LEU A 53 3.11 7.28 -3.32
C LEU A 53 4.49 7.03 -2.70
N GLY A 54 4.82 5.76 -2.48
CA GLY A 54 6.12 5.34 -1.98
C GLY A 54 6.36 3.86 -2.29
N ARG A 55 7.55 3.37 -1.99
CA ARG A 55 7.98 2.01 -2.31
C ARG A 55 8.14 1.17 -1.05
N GLY A 56 7.85 -0.13 -1.14
CA GLY A 56 8.05 -1.09 -0.04
C GLY A 56 9.51 -1.15 0.45
N THR A 57 10.47 -0.88 -0.44
CA THR A 57 11.90 -0.75 -0.11
C THR A 57 12.25 0.48 0.72
N GLU A 58 11.42 1.54 0.68
CA GLU A 58 11.62 2.75 1.49
C GLU A 58 11.00 2.61 2.87
N HIS A 59 9.82 2.00 2.96
CA HIS A 59 9.16 1.73 4.23
C HIS A 59 8.13 0.60 4.08
N ALA A 60 8.05 -0.26 5.10
CA ALA A 60 7.14 -1.40 5.14
C ALA A 60 5.64 -1.07 4.94
N LYS A 61 5.20 0.18 5.18
CA LYS A 61 3.80 0.61 5.00
C LYS A 61 3.40 0.72 3.53
N TRP A 62 4.38 0.77 2.63
CA TRP A 62 4.19 0.81 1.18
C TRP A 62 4.40 -0.57 0.54
N ASN A 63 4.40 -1.66 1.31
CA ASN A 63 4.33 -3.00 0.74
C ASN A 63 2.96 -3.22 0.07
N SER A 64 2.99 -3.64 -1.19
CA SER A 64 1.79 -3.88 -2.00
C SER A 64 1.20 -5.29 -1.81
N ALA A 65 2.00 -6.23 -1.34
CA ALA A 65 1.63 -7.64 -1.16
C ALA A 65 1.90 -8.11 0.27
N ASN A 66 1.03 -8.98 0.79
CA ASN A 66 1.23 -9.68 2.05
C ASN A 66 1.93 -11.04 1.83
N ILE A 67 1.75 -11.65 0.65
CA ILE A 67 2.43 -12.87 0.21
C ILE A 67 3.04 -12.63 -1.17
N SER A 68 4.30 -13.02 -1.32
CA SER A 68 4.99 -13.11 -2.61
C SER A 68 6.00 -14.25 -2.51
N VAL A 69 5.55 -15.46 -2.83
CA VAL A 69 6.33 -16.69 -2.61
C VAL A 69 6.44 -17.47 -3.91
N LEU A 70 7.67 -17.89 -4.23
CA LEU A 70 7.96 -18.76 -5.35
C LEU A 70 8.15 -20.20 -4.84
N THR A 71 7.41 -21.16 -5.41
CA THR A 71 7.55 -22.58 -5.07
C THR A 71 7.99 -23.40 -6.27
N GLU A 72 8.72 -24.46 -5.98
CA GLU A 72 9.23 -25.41 -6.97
C GLU A 72 8.11 -26.28 -7.55
N THR A 73 8.34 -26.76 -8.77
CA THR A 73 7.52 -27.80 -9.43
C THR A 73 8.39 -29.01 -9.72
N ASP A 74 7.82 -30.04 -10.32
CA ASP A 74 8.54 -31.22 -10.80
C ASP A 74 9.33 -30.98 -12.10
N LYS A 75 9.16 -29.83 -12.78
CA LYS A 75 9.86 -29.47 -14.01
C LYS A 75 10.96 -28.43 -13.76
N GLU A 76 12.11 -28.64 -14.38
CA GLU A 76 13.34 -27.85 -14.16
C GLU A 76 13.16 -26.33 -14.36
N ASN A 77 12.34 -25.91 -15.34
CA ASN A 77 12.14 -24.51 -15.72
C ASN A 77 10.74 -23.96 -15.41
N GLU A 78 10.00 -24.59 -14.51
CA GLU A 78 8.67 -24.16 -14.12
C GLU A 78 8.66 -23.83 -12.62
N ARG A 79 8.03 -22.71 -12.27
CA ARG A 79 7.87 -22.24 -10.89
C ARG A 79 6.46 -21.71 -10.72
N ILE A 80 5.92 -21.82 -9.51
CA ILE A 80 4.63 -21.24 -9.15
C ILE A 80 4.89 -20.00 -8.29
N LEU A 81 4.47 -18.84 -8.78
CA LEU A 81 4.49 -17.60 -8.02
C LEU A 81 3.09 -17.35 -7.44
N THR A 82 3.00 -17.32 -6.12
CA THR A 82 1.78 -16.95 -5.39
C THR A 82 1.94 -15.53 -4.86
N VAL A 83 1.04 -14.65 -5.28
CA VAL A 83 0.96 -13.27 -4.78
C VAL A 83 -0.41 -13.01 -4.18
N GLU A 84 -0.43 -12.48 -2.97
CA GLU A 84 -1.64 -12.00 -2.31
C GLU A 84 -1.46 -10.50 -2.01
N SER A 85 -2.46 -9.71 -2.39
CA SER A 85 -2.44 -8.26 -2.25
C SER A 85 -2.84 -7.84 -0.83
N THR A 86 -2.32 -6.71 -0.35
CA THR A 86 -2.85 -6.05 0.85
C THR A 86 -4.23 -5.42 0.66
N GLY A 87 -4.72 -5.37 -0.59
CA GLY A 87 -5.96 -4.73 -1.01
C GLY A 87 -5.77 -3.33 -1.59
N ALA A 88 -4.58 -2.73 -1.46
CA ALA A 88 -4.29 -1.40 -2.00
C ALA A 88 -4.17 -1.38 -3.54
N LEU A 89 -3.74 -2.50 -4.14
CA LEU A 89 -3.65 -2.71 -5.58
C LEU A 89 -4.28 -4.05 -5.95
N LYS A 90 -4.73 -4.21 -7.19
CA LYS A 90 -5.11 -5.55 -7.68
C LYS A 90 -3.86 -6.42 -7.85
N PRO A 91 -3.92 -7.74 -7.60
CA PRO A 91 -2.76 -8.63 -7.74
C PRO A 91 -2.07 -8.53 -9.10
N GLU A 92 -2.84 -8.43 -10.19
CA GLU A 92 -2.31 -8.33 -11.55
C GLU A 92 -1.50 -7.05 -11.75
N GLN A 93 -1.93 -5.94 -11.13
CA GLN A 93 -1.21 -4.67 -11.21
C GLN A 93 0.13 -4.73 -10.48
N ILE A 94 0.23 -5.49 -9.39
CA ILE A 94 1.49 -5.69 -8.66
C ILE A 94 2.51 -6.39 -9.57
N ILE A 95 2.08 -7.43 -10.29
CA ILE A 95 2.95 -8.16 -11.23
C ILE A 95 3.39 -7.26 -12.39
N LEU A 96 2.43 -6.58 -13.04
CA LEU A 96 2.73 -5.70 -14.17
C LEU A 96 3.69 -4.57 -13.78
N ALA A 97 3.42 -3.89 -12.67
CA ALA A 97 4.30 -2.83 -12.17
C ALA A 97 5.71 -3.36 -11.82
N GLY A 98 5.81 -4.60 -11.31
CA GLY A 98 7.10 -5.24 -11.05
C GLY A 98 7.90 -5.51 -12.33
N VAL A 99 7.24 -5.98 -13.39
CA VAL A 99 7.88 -6.20 -14.70
C VAL A 99 8.33 -4.87 -15.32
N ASP A 100 7.46 -3.85 -15.27
CA ASP A 100 7.77 -2.51 -15.79
C ASP A 100 8.96 -1.88 -15.06
N GLU A 101 8.99 -1.98 -13.73
CA GLU A 101 10.11 -1.49 -12.91
C GLU A 101 11.42 -2.21 -13.23
N LEU A 102 11.38 -3.53 -13.44
CA LEU A 102 12.56 -4.29 -13.86
C LEU A 102 13.06 -3.82 -15.24
N SER A 103 12.16 -3.63 -16.20
CA SER A 103 12.49 -3.14 -17.54
C SER A 103 13.15 -1.75 -17.50
N ASN A 104 12.60 -0.84 -16.70
CA ASN A 104 13.15 0.51 -16.51
C ASN A 104 14.57 0.44 -15.92
N ARG A 105 14.77 -0.33 -14.85
CA ARG A 105 16.09 -0.50 -14.21
C ARG A 105 17.12 -1.10 -15.17
N LEU A 106 16.74 -2.06 -16.00
CA LEU A 106 17.62 -2.65 -17.00
C LEU A 106 18.00 -1.64 -18.09
N SER A 107 17.07 -0.77 -18.47
CA SER A 107 17.31 0.29 -19.45
C SER A 107 18.27 1.35 -18.91
N GLU A 108 18.03 1.84 -17.69
CA GLU A 108 18.94 2.75 -16.98
C GLU A 108 20.33 2.13 -16.82
N PHE A 109 20.41 0.85 -16.45
CA PHE A 109 21.68 0.15 -16.33
C PHE A 109 22.45 0.05 -17.65
N LYS A 110 21.74 -0.18 -18.76
CA LYS A 110 22.35 -0.18 -20.09
C LYS A 110 22.91 1.19 -20.48
N GLU A 111 22.20 2.27 -20.15
CA GLU A 111 22.67 3.63 -20.37
C GLU A 111 23.96 3.91 -19.59
N MET A 112 23.98 3.57 -18.29
CA MET A 112 25.18 3.71 -17.47
C MET A 112 26.39 2.93 -18.03
N ILE A 113 26.18 1.71 -18.54
CA ILE A 113 27.27 0.94 -19.18
C ILE A 113 27.82 1.66 -20.43
N ASN A 114 26.97 2.32 -21.21
CA ASN A 114 27.41 3.02 -22.41
C ASN A 114 28.24 4.26 -22.05
N GLU A 115 27.92 4.94 -20.95
CA GLU A 115 28.69 6.09 -20.44
C GLU A 115 30.07 5.70 -19.91
N ILE A 116 30.24 4.47 -19.40
CA ILE A 116 31.53 3.96 -18.89
C ILE A 116 32.48 3.52 -20.04
N LYS A 117 31.97 3.34 -21.26
CA LYS A 117 32.76 2.85 -22.42
C LYS A 117 33.52 3.96 -23.18
N GLU A 118 33.66 5.14 -22.60
CA GLU A 118 34.67 6.16 -22.96
C GLU A 118 35.88 6.12 -22.02
#